data_AF-A0A538P6E1-F1
#
_entry.id   AF-A0A538P6E1-F1
#
_cell.length_a   1.000
_cell.length_b   1.000
_cell.length_c   1.000
_cell.angle_alpha   90.00
_cell.angle_beta   90.00
_cell.angle_gamma   90.00
#
_symmetry.space_group_name_H-M   'P 1'
#
loop_
_entity.id
_entity.type
_entity.pdbx_description
1 polymer ?
#
loop_
_entity_poly.entity_id
_entity_poly.type
_entity_poly.pdbx_seq_one_letter_code
_entity_poly.pdbx_strand_id
1 'polypeptide(L)'
;MNAKDFTTTFLVDQAPEEAFAAINNVRGWWSGDIEGSADKLGDQFTYRYEDLHCSKQQVTVFVPGKKVVWLVLDGGPNFVKDKTEWKGTEIT
;
A
#
# COMPACT_ATOMS: atom_id res chain seq x y z
N MET A 1 1.29 7.33 -22.30
CA MET A 1 0.20 7.69 -21.37
C MET A 1 0.75 8.73 -20.41
N ASN A 2 0.08 9.85 -20.20
CA ASN A 2 0.38 10.72 -19.06
C ASN A 2 -0.28 10.05 -17.84
N ALA A 3 0.48 9.26 -17.08
CA ALA A 3 0.04 8.80 -15.78
C ALA A 3 -0.22 10.06 -14.94
N LYS A 4 -1.47 10.26 -14.53
CA LYS A 4 -1.82 11.31 -13.58
C LYS A 4 -1.76 10.67 -12.20
N ASP A 5 -0.84 11.13 -11.38
CA ASP A 5 -0.81 10.74 -9.97
C ASP A 5 -2.11 11.16 -9.30
N PHE A 6 -2.60 10.31 -8.40
CA PHE A 6 -3.78 10.59 -7.60
C PHE A 6 -3.34 11.02 -6.20
N THR A 7 -3.88 12.14 -5.70
CA THR A 7 -3.61 12.64 -4.36
C THR A 7 -4.91 13.10 -3.71
N THR A 8 -5.10 12.75 -2.45
CA THR A 8 -6.25 13.18 -1.65
C THR A 8 -5.81 13.49 -0.22
N THR A 9 -6.61 14.25 0.52
CA THR A 9 -6.34 14.62 1.91
C THR A 9 -7.65 14.72 2.68
N PHE A 10 -7.65 14.20 3.90
CA PHE A 10 -8.76 14.28 4.84
C PHE A 10 -8.22 14.43 6.26
N LEU A 11 -9.08 14.83 7.19
CA LEU A 11 -8.74 15.06 8.59
C LEU A 11 -9.38 14.00 9.48
N VAL A 12 -8.70 13.67 10.57
CA VAL A 12 -9.13 12.71 11.59
C VAL A 12 -8.84 13.28 12.97
N ASP A 13 -9.62 12.87 13.98
CA ASP A 13 -9.49 13.35 15.37
C ASP A 13 -8.67 12.37 16.22
N GLN A 14 -7.53 11.96 15.67
CA GLN A 14 -6.59 10.98 16.27
C GLN A 14 -5.18 11.55 16.28
N ALA A 15 -4.36 11.07 17.21
CA ALA A 15 -2.95 11.47 17.26
C ALA A 15 -2.20 10.97 16.01
N PRO A 16 -1.15 11.69 15.55
CA PRO A 16 -0.36 11.26 14.38
C PRO A 16 0.17 9.83 14.49
N GLU A 17 0.54 9.39 15.69
CA GLU A 17 1.05 8.05 15.98
C GLU A 17 -0.04 6.98 15.82
N GLU A 18 -1.28 7.28 16.22
CA GLU A 18 -2.43 6.37 16.09
C GLU A 18 -2.84 6.24 14.62
N ALA A 19 -2.92 7.36 13.90
CA ALA A 19 -3.19 7.36 12.46
C ALA A 19 -2.11 6.58 11.70
N PHE A 20 -0.83 6.80 12.04
CA PHE A 20 0.29 6.08 11.44
C PHE A 20 0.23 4.58 11.74
N ALA A 21 -0.07 4.18 12.98
CA ALA A 21 -0.24 2.77 13.34
C ALA A 21 -1.41 2.13 12.58
N ALA A 22 -2.53 2.84 12.44
CA ALA A 22 -3.69 2.36 11.70
C ALA A 22 -3.42 2.18 10.20
N ILE A 23 -2.69 3.11 9.58
CA ILE A 23 -2.27 3.02 8.17
C ILE A 23 -1.41 1.77 7.94
N ASN A 24 -0.43 1.53 8.82
CA ASN A 24 0.49 0.39 8.69
C ASN A 24 -0.14 -0.96 9.09
N ASN A 25 -1.25 -0.95 9.85
CA ASN A 25 -2.05 -2.15 10.09
C ASN A 25 -2.88 -2.54 8.86
N VAL A 26 -2.21 -2.87 7.76
CA VAL A 26 -2.82 -3.21 6.46
C VAL A 26 -3.84 -4.36 6.57
N ARG A 27 -3.64 -5.29 7.51
CA ARG A 27 -4.58 -6.38 7.83
C ARG A 27 -5.88 -5.91 8.44
N GLY A 28 -5.87 -4.76 9.11
CA GLY A 28 -7.01 -4.22 9.82
C GLY A 28 -8.04 -3.57 8.90
N TRP A 29 -7.66 -3.17 7.68
CA TRP A 29 -8.53 -2.40 6.80
C TRP A 29 -8.58 -2.90 5.35
N TRP A 30 -7.59 -3.66 4.87
CA TRP A 30 -7.69 -4.30 3.56
C TRP A 30 -8.50 -5.59 3.67
N SER A 31 -9.55 -5.72 2.85
CA SER A 31 -10.52 -6.83 2.95
C SER A 31 -10.03 -8.18 2.40
N GLY A 32 -8.79 -8.25 1.92
CA GLY A 32 -8.18 -9.45 1.34
C GLY A 32 -7.13 -10.07 2.26
N ASP A 33 -6.55 -11.19 1.81
CA ASP A 33 -5.50 -11.89 2.53
C ASP A 33 -4.20 -11.08 2.48
N ILE A 34 -3.55 -10.93 3.63
CA ILE A 34 -2.25 -10.25 3.76
C ILE A 34 -1.21 -11.19 4.39
N GLU A 35 -0.16 -11.50 3.64
CA GLU A 35 1.02 -12.19 4.16
C GLU A 35 2.20 -11.21 4.30
N GLY A 36 3.07 -11.39 5.30
CA GLY A 36 4.24 -10.52 5.52
C GLY A 36 4.01 -9.39 6.53
N SER A 37 4.65 -8.24 6.38
CA SER A 37 4.57 -7.12 7.33
C SER A 37 4.71 -5.78 6.61
N ALA A 38 4.24 -4.70 7.23
CA ALA A 38 4.41 -3.32 6.77
C ALA A 38 5.00 -2.40 7.87
N ASP A 39 5.51 -2.98 8.97
CA ASP A 39 5.77 -2.26 10.23
C ASP A 39 7.17 -1.65 10.33
N LYS A 40 8.05 -1.90 9.36
CA LYS A 40 9.41 -1.34 9.34
C LYS A 40 9.92 -1.16 7.92
N LEU A 41 10.95 -0.32 7.79
CA LEU A 41 11.66 -0.13 6.54
C LEU A 41 12.17 -1.47 5.98
N GLY A 42 11.94 -1.71 4.69
CA GLY A 42 12.35 -2.92 4.00
C GLY A 42 11.40 -4.11 4.16
N ASP A 43 10.38 -4.00 5.01
CA ASP A 43 9.35 -5.04 5.08
C ASP A 43 8.59 -5.18 3.77
N GLN A 44 8.15 -6.40 3.52
CA GLN A 44 7.34 -6.75 2.38
C GLN A 44 6.07 -7.43 2.84
N PHE A 45 4.98 -7.12 2.14
CA PHE A 45 3.73 -7.84 2.30
C PHE A 45 3.11 -8.11 0.93
N THR A 46 2.23 -9.11 0.89
CA THR A 46 1.39 -9.40 -0.27
C THR A 46 -0.05 -9.08 0.09
N TYR A 47 -0.81 -8.63 -0.90
CA TYR A 47 -2.26 -8.52 -0.84
C TYR A 47 -2.88 -9.45 -1.87
N ARG A 48 -3.87 -10.25 -1.45
CA ARG A 48 -4.66 -11.08 -2.36
C ARG A 48 -6.14 -10.94 -2.08
N TYR A 49 -6.88 -10.61 -3.13
CA TYR A 49 -8.34 -10.63 -3.14
C TYR A 49 -8.82 -11.53 -4.28
N GLU A 50 -9.22 -12.75 -3.90
CA GLU A 50 -9.66 -13.80 -4.80
C GLU A 50 -8.69 -14.01 -5.98
N ASP A 51 -9.20 -14.03 -7.21
CA ASP A 51 -8.47 -13.99 -8.46
C ASP A 51 -8.45 -12.57 -9.08
N LEU A 52 -9.08 -11.59 -8.43
CA LEU A 52 -9.27 -10.23 -8.97
C LEU A 52 -8.07 -9.32 -8.76
N HIS A 53 -7.32 -9.48 -7.66
CA HIS A 53 -6.17 -8.63 -7.35
C HIS A 53 -5.14 -9.41 -6.53
N CYS A 54 -3.92 -9.48 -7.05
CA CYS A 54 -2.76 -9.94 -6.29
C CYS A 54 -1.64 -8.92 -6.48
N SER A 55 -1.05 -8.41 -5.40
CA SER A 55 0.06 -7.46 -5.45
C SER A 55 1.05 -7.70 -4.33
N LYS A 56 2.30 -7.30 -4.57
CA LYS A 56 3.40 -7.37 -3.61
C LYS A 56 3.99 -5.99 -3.42
N GLN A 57 4.15 -5.60 -2.16
CA GLN A 57 4.61 -4.27 -1.76
C GLN A 57 5.88 -4.38 -0.92
N GLN A 58 6.69 -3.32 -0.95
CA GLN A 58 7.82 -3.12 -0.05
C GLN A 58 7.75 -1.74 0.59
N VAL A 59 7.99 -1.66 1.89
CA VAL A 59 8.16 -0.40 2.61
C VAL A 59 9.50 0.25 2.23
N THR A 60 9.46 1.36 1.51
CA THR A 60 10.67 2.10 1.07
C THR A 60 10.94 3.35 1.90
N VAL A 61 9.93 3.87 2.59
CA VAL A 61 10.06 4.96 3.58
C VAL A 61 9.22 4.62 4.80
N PHE A 62 9.79 4.82 5.98
CA PHE A 62 9.09 4.60 7.25
C PHE A 62 9.54 5.62 8.29
N VAL A 63 8.78 6.71 8.42
CA VAL A 63 9.01 7.79 9.39
C VAL A 63 7.79 7.85 10.33
N PRO A 64 7.90 7.32 11.55
CA PRO A 64 6.80 7.25 12.50
C PRO A 64 6.06 8.57 12.68
N GLY A 65 4.73 8.54 12.62
CA GLY A 65 3.85 9.70 12.79
C GLY A 65 3.91 10.74 11.65
N LYS A 66 4.64 10.47 10.56
CA LYS A 66 4.87 11.47 9.50
C LYS A 66 4.67 10.95 8.09
N LYS A 67 5.30 9.83 7.72
CA LYS A 67 5.31 9.35 6.33
C LYS A 67 5.60 7.85 6.24
N VAL A 68 4.86 7.16 5.40
CA VAL A 68 5.17 5.82 4.92
C VAL A 68 5.06 5.81 3.40
N VAL A 69 5.91 5.03 2.72
CA VAL A 69 5.81 4.80 1.28
C VAL A 69 5.91 3.32 1.00
N TRP A 70 5.01 2.80 0.17
CA TRP A 70 5.01 1.42 -0.30
C TRP A 70 5.28 1.38 -1.81
N LEU A 71 6.36 0.71 -2.21
CA LEU A 71 6.68 0.42 -3.61
C LEU A 71 5.97 -0.87 -4.03
N VAL A 72 5.21 -0.83 -5.12
CA VAL A 72 4.63 -2.04 -5.73
C VAL A 72 5.71 -2.78 -6.50
N LEU A 73 6.18 -3.91 -5.95
CA LEU A 73 7.21 -4.74 -6.55
C LEU A 73 6.68 -5.57 -7.72
N ASP A 74 5.45 -6.07 -7.59
CA ASP A 74 4.82 -6.91 -8.60
C ASP A 74 3.29 -6.98 -8.42
N GLY A 75 2.63 -7.44 -9.47
CA GLY A 75 1.19 -7.68 -9.47
C GLY A 75 0.35 -6.41 -9.72
N GLY A 76 -0.95 -6.56 -9.49
CA GLY A 76 -1.97 -5.56 -9.80
C GLY A 76 -3.34 -6.20 -10.02
N PRO A 77 -4.33 -5.42 -10.47
CA PRO A 77 -5.67 -5.94 -10.74
C PRO A 77 -5.66 -6.83 -11.98
N ASN A 78 -6.34 -7.97 -11.92
CA ASN A 78 -6.46 -8.89 -13.05
C ASN A 78 -7.53 -8.47 -14.08
N PHE A 79 -8.35 -7.47 -13.76
CA PHE A 79 -9.41 -6.95 -14.64
C PHE A 79 -8.95 -5.81 -15.56
N VAL A 80 -7.73 -5.30 -15.40
CA VAL A 80 -7.16 -4.27 -16.29
C VAL A 80 -6.41 -4.91 -17.47
N LYS A 81 -6.32 -4.18 -18.59
CA LYS A 81 -5.62 -4.63 -19.79
C LYS A 81 -4.12 -4.79 -19.56
N ASP A 82 -3.51 -3.82 -18.87
CA ASP A 82 -2.11 -3.84 -18.51
C ASP A 82 -1.96 -4.26 -17.05
N LYS A 83 -1.62 -5.54 -16.84
CA LYS A 83 -1.43 -6.10 -15.49
C LYS A 83 -0.14 -5.62 -14.82
N THR A 84 0.72 -4.91 -15.54
CA THR A 84 1.98 -4.37 -15.04
C THR A 84 1.90 -2.88 -14.76
N GLU A 85 0.74 -2.24 -15.01
CA GLU A 85 0.54 -0.80 -14.86
C GLU A 85 0.96 -0.29 -13.46
N TRP A 86 0.78 -1.10 -12.42
CA TRP A 86 1.10 -0.72 -11.05
C TRP A 86 2.53 -1.02 -10.65
N LYS A 87 3.22 -1.90 -11.37
CA LYS A 87 4.57 -2.33 -11.02
C LYS A 87 5.55 -1.15 -11.09
N GLY A 88 6.27 -0.91 -10.01
CA GLY A 88 7.20 0.20 -9.89
C GLY A 88 6.57 1.53 -9.48
N THR A 89 5.26 1.57 -9.19
CA THR A 89 4.60 2.76 -8.62
C THR A 89 4.74 2.81 -7.10
N GLU A 90 4.67 4.02 -6.55
CA GLU A 90 4.72 4.28 -5.11
C GLU A 90 3.36 4.72 -4.57
N ILE A 91 2.97 4.16 -3.42
CA ILE A 91 1.81 4.59 -2.63
C ILE A 91 2.35 5.48 -1.50
N THR A 92 2.01 6.78 -1.50
CA THR A 92 2.55 7.81 -0.59
C THR A 92 1.52 8.85 -0.17
#